data_AF-A0A357I9A6-F1
#
_entry.id   AF-A0A357I9A6-F1
#
_cell.length_a   1.000
_cell.length_b   1.000
_cell.length_c   1.000
_cell.angle_alpha   90.00
_cell.angle_beta   90.00
_cell.angle_gamma   90.00
#
_symmetry.space_group_name_H-M   'P 1'
#
loop_
_entity.id
_entity.type
_entity.pdbx_description
1 polymer ?
#
loop_
_entity_poly.entity_id
_entity_poly.type
_entity_poly.pdbx_seq_one_letter_code
_entity_poly.pdbx_strand_id
1 'polypeptide(L)'
;MQRESMAFDVVVVGGDPVSLSAACRLMQLANESAQEISVVVLEKGSEIGAHILSGAILEPRVLDERFPDWRDEADHICRHHHTQALGTKMGLRIYSALVSR
;
A
#
# COMPACT_ATOMS: atom_id res chain seq x y z
N MET A 1 29.15 -3.54 13.32
CA MET A 1 28.00 -4.38 12.92
C MET A 1 27.70 -4.07 11.46
N GLN A 2 27.63 -5.08 10.61
CA GLN A 2 27.26 -4.94 9.19
C GLN A 2 25.74 -5.06 9.08
N ARG A 3 25.07 -4.10 8.43
CA ARG A 3 23.61 -4.14 8.22
C ARG A 3 23.31 -4.88 6.91
N GLU A 4 22.27 -5.71 6.91
CA GLU A 4 21.71 -6.22 5.65
C GLU A 4 21.08 -5.07 4.85
N SER A 5 21.14 -5.17 3.52
CA SER A 5 20.61 -4.16 2.61
C SER A 5 20.04 -4.80 1.36
N MET A 6 19.01 -4.17 0.80
CA MET A 6 18.35 -4.58 -0.44
C MET A 6 18.10 -3.32 -1.28
N ALA A 7 18.18 -3.43 -2.61
CA ALA A 7 17.96 -2.30 -3.52
C ALA A 7 16.52 -2.31 -4.06
N PHE A 8 15.92 -1.12 -4.14
CA PHE A 8 14.61 -0.86 -4.74
C PHE A 8 14.67 0.49 -5.47
N ASP A 9 13.89 0.67 -6.52
CA ASP A 9 13.77 1.95 -7.22
C ASP A 9 13.01 2.98 -6.38
N VAL A 10 12.00 2.52 -5.64
CA VAL A 10 11.22 3.35 -4.71
C VAL A 10 11.00 2.62 -3.38
N VAL A 11 11.33 3.31 -2.29
CA VAL A 11 11.01 2.88 -0.92
C VAL A 11 9.94 3.81 -0.35
N VAL A 12 8.79 3.24 0.02
CA VAL A 12 7.70 3.91 0.69
C VAL A 12 7.73 3.51 2.17
N VAL A 13 7.68 4.48 3.08
CA VAL A 13 7.71 4.26 4.53
C VAL A 13 6.34 4.56 5.12
N GLY A 14 5.75 3.57 5.79
CA GLY A 14 4.36 3.58 6.28
C GLY A 14 3.44 2.77 5.37
N GLY A 15 2.54 2.00 5.98
CA GLY A 15 1.49 1.20 5.34
C GLY A 15 0.09 1.76 5.58
N ASP A 16 -0.04 3.09 5.45
CA ASP A 16 -1.29 3.83 5.61
C ASP A 16 -2.00 4.06 4.24
N PRO A 17 -3.23 4.62 4.19
CA PRO A 17 -3.93 4.80 2.94
C PRO A 17 -3.22 5.73 1.95
N VAL A 18 -2.46 6.72 2.44
CA VAL A 18 -1.77 7.72 1.60
C VAL A 18 -0.56 7.08 0.92
N SER A 19 0.29 6.45 1.71
CA SER A 19 1.49 5.73 1.27
C SER A 19 1.15 4.57 0.34
N LEU A 20 0.12 3.79 0.66
CA LEU A 20 -0.36 2.72 -0.21
C LEU A 20 -0.97 3.26 -1.51
N SER A 21 -1.71 4.38 -1.46
CA SER A 21 -2.22 5.04 -2.67
C SER A 21 -1.08 5.53 -3.57
N ALA A 22 -0.01 6.08 -2.99
CA ALA A 22 1.17 6.51 -3.73
C ALA A 22 1.89 5.31 -4.37
N ALA A 23 2.11 4.23 -3.62
CA ALA A 23 2.72 3.01 -4.11
C ALA A 23 1.89 2.38 -5.25
N CYS A 24 0.57 2.30 -5.07
CA CYS A 24 -0.35 1.83 -6.11
C CYS A 24 -0.26 2.70 -7.37
N ARG A 25 -0.29 4.03 -7.22
CA ARG A 25 -0.24 4.93 -8.37
C ARG A 25 1.10 4.83 -9.12
N LEU A 26 2.21 4.62 -8.41
CA LEU A 26 3.51 4.37 -9.05
C LEU A 26 3.47 3.10 -9.89
N MET A 27 2.94 2.00 -9.35
CA MET A 27 2.80 0.75 -10.11
C MET A 27 1.86 0.88 -11.31
N GLN A 28 0.75 1.62 -11.17
CA GLN A 28 -0.15 1.92 -12.30
C GLN A 28 0.57 2.69 -13.40
N LEU A 29 1.28 3.77 -13.05
CA LEU A 29 2.03 4.59 -14.01
C LEU A 29 3.12 3.79 -14.72
N ALA A 30 3.82 2.93 -13.97
CA ALA A 30 4.84 2.04 -14.51
C ALA A 30 4.25 1.04 -15.51
N ASN A 31 3.09 0.46 -15.20
CA ASN A 31 2.37 -0.42 -16.12
C ASN A 31 1.87 0.34 -17.35
N GLU A 32 1.32 1.55 -17.18
CA GLU A 32 0.88 2.44 -18.27
C GLU A 32 2.03 2.79 -19.23
N SER A 33 3.25 2.99 -18.70
CA SER A 33 4.45 3.30 -19.49
C SER A 33 5.26 2.08 -19.94
N ALA A 34 4.79 0.86 -19.65
CA ALA A 34 5.53 -0.39 -19.87
C ALA A 34 6.96 -0.37 -19.29
N GLN A 35 7.12 0.26 -18.13
CA GLN A 35 8.38 0.36 -17.40
C GLN A 35 8.34 -0.57 -16.19
N GLU A 36 9.35 -1.41 -16.03
CA GLU A 36 9.51 -2.19 -14.80
C GLU A 36 10.18 -1.34 -13.73
N ILE A 37 9.54 -1.21 -12.57
CA ILE A 37 10.10 -0.60 -11.36
C ILE A 37 9.86 -1.50 -10.16
N SER A 38 10.79 -1.47 -9.22
CA SER A 38 10.70 -2.15 -7.93
C SER A 38 10.26 -1.16 -6.84
N VAL A 39 9.06 -1.38 -6.31
CA VAL A 39 8.47 -0.58 -5.23
C VAL A 39 8.33 -1.43 -3.98
N VAL A 40 8.81 -0.91 -2.85
CA VAL A 40 8.66 -1.55 -1.54
C VAL A 40 7.94 -0.64 -0.56
N VAL A 41 7.06 -1.22 0.27
CA VAL A 41 6.42 -0.54 1.39
C VAL A 41 6.96 -1.12 2.70
N LEU A 42 7.46 -0.25 3.58
CA LEU A 42 7.95 -0.60 4.91
C LEU A 42 6.92 -0.18 5.96
N GLU A 43 6.30 -1.14 6.65
CA GLU A 43 5.31 -0.86 7.72
C GLU A 43 5.81 -1.42 9.05
N LYS A 44 5.75 -0.65 10.13
CA LYS A 44 6.18 -1.10 11.46
C LYS A 44 5.26 -2.21 12.04
N GLY A 45 3.98 -2.18 11.69
CA GLY A 45 2.96 -3.12 12.12
C GLY A 45 3.28 -4.55 11.74
N SER A 46 2.77 -5.49 12.53
CA SER A 46 2.74 -6.92 12.18
C SER A 46 1.90 -7.19 10.94
N GLU A 47 0.98 -6.27 10.65
CA GLU A 47 0.13 -6.24 9.48
C GLU A 47 -0.09 -4.79 9.03
N ILE A 48 -0.41 -4.62 7.75
CA ILE A 48 -0.88 -3.35 7.22
C ILE A 48 -2.15 -2.94 7.98
N GLY A 49 -2.17 -1.70 8.47
CA GLY A 49 -3.29 -1.17 9.24
C GLY A 49 -3.22 -1.35 10.76
N ALA A 50 -2.28 -2.15 11.29
CA ALA A 50 -2.16 -2.40 12.74
C ALA A 50 -1.97 -1.13 13.59
N HIS A 51 -1.43 -0.06 12.99
CA HIS A 51 -1.20 1.22 13.67
C HIS A 51 -2.08 2.36 13.14
N ILE A 52 -3.04 2.07 12.25
CA ILE A 52 -3.95 3.10 11.76
C ILE A 52 -5.03 3.34 12.81
N LEU A 53 -5.17 4.58 13.26
CA LEU A 53 -6.27 5.04 14.09
C LEU A 53 -6.95 6.20 13.37
N SER A 54 -8.25 6.07 13.11
CA SER A 54 -9.04 7.07 12.37
C SER A 54 -10.51 7.00 12.76
N GLY A 55 -11.23 8.12 12.61
CA GLY A 55 -12.69 8.14 12.65
C GLY A 55 -13.35 7.55 11.38
N ALA A 56 -12.54 7.18 10.38
CA ALA A 56 -12.96 6.50 9.16
C ALA A 56 -14.05 7.22 8.34
N ILE A 57 -14.11 8.54 8.42
CA ILE A 57 -14.93 9.37 7.53
C ILE A 57 -14.13 9.63 6.26
N LEU A 58 -14.55 9.04 5.15
CA LEU A 58 -13.84 9.08 3.87
C LEU A 58 -14.69 9.74 2.79
N GLU A 59 -14.10 10.66 2.03
CA GLU A 59 -14.66 11.17 0.78
C GLU A 59 -14.38 10.15 -0.35
N PRO A 60 -15.42 9.48 -0.90
CA PRO A 60 -15.23 8.35 -1.81
C PRO A 60 -14.71 8.73 -3.20
N ARG A 61 -14.77 10.01 -3.61
CA ARG A 61 -14.39 10.45 -4.96
C ARG A 61 -13.03 9.93 -5.44
N VAL A 62 -12.02 9.89 -4.57
CA VAL A 62 -10.67 9.41 -4.95
C VAL A 62 -10.68 7.91 -5.27
N LEU A 63 -11.47 7.13 -4.53
CA LEU A 63 -11.64 5.72 -4.83
C LEU A 63 -12.39 5.52 -6.15
N ASP A 64 -13.38 6.36 -6.44
CA ASP A 64 -14.13 6.33 -7.70
C ASP A 64 -13.24 6.61 -8.91
N GLU A 65 -12.35 7.60 -8.78
CA GLU A 65 -11.42 7.99 -9.83
C GLU A 65 -10.30 6.97 -10.06
N ARG A 66 -9.88 6.24 -9.02
CA ARG A 66 -8.67 5.40 -9.06
C ARG A 66 -8.92 3.90 -9.01
N PHE A 67 -10.06 3.48 -8.49
CA PHE A 67 -10.45 2.08 -8.32
C PHE A 67 -11.94 1.93 -8.67
N PRO A 68 -12.39 2.16 -9.92
CA PRO A 68 -13.81 2.34 -10.25
C PRO A 68 -14.76 1.26 -9.72
N ASP A 69 -14.28 0.01 -9.67
CA ASP A 69 -15.06 -1.16 -9.27
C ASP A 69 -15.01 -1.44 -7.75
N TRP A 70 -14.39 -0.56 -6.96
CA TRP A 70 -14.14 -0.78 -5.54
C TRP A 70 -15.41 -1.03 -4.71
N ARG A 71 -16.60 -0.65 -5.17
CA ARG A 71 -17.84 -0.89 -4.40
C ARG A 71 -18.38 -2.32 -4.56
N ASP A 72 -18.13 -2.92 -5.70
CA ASP A 72 -18.71 -4.21 -6.09
C ASP A 72 -17.80 -5.39 -5.73
N GLU A 73 -16.54 -5.11 -5.41
CA GLU A 73 -15.59 -6.11 -4.95
C GLU A 73 -15.99 -6.68 -3.58
N ALA A 74 -15.98 -8.00 -3.46
CA ALA A 74 -16.26 -8.69 -2.20
C ALA A 74 -15.27 -8.30 -1.08
N ASP A 75 -14.01 -8.08 -1.44
CA ASP A 75 -12.92 -7.67 -0.55
C ASP A 75 -12.47 -6.24 -0.89
N HIS A 76 -13.39 -5.29 -0.74
CA HIS A 76 -13.11 -3.91 -1.06
C HIS A 76 -12.48 -3.13 0.09
N ILE A 77 -11.83 -2.03 -0.29
CA ILE A 77 -11.09 -1.08 0.56
C ILE A 77 -11.89 -0.65 1.81
N CYS A 78 -13.22 -0.72 1.80
CA CYS A 78 -14.08 -0.28 2.92
C CYS A 78 -14.70 -1.42 3.76
N ARG A 79 -14.42 -2.71 3.50
CA ARG A 79 -15.07 -3.84 4.22
C ARG A 79 -14.14 -4.67 5.13
N HIS A 80 -12.85 -4.77 4.84
CA HIS A 80 -11.83 -5.44 5.68
C HIS A 80 -10.70 -4.46 6.01
N HIS A 81 -9.79 -4.81 6.94
CA HIS A 81 -8.59 -4.02 7.32
C HIS A 81 -8.12 -3.13 6.15
N HIS A 82 -8.57 -1.86 6.18
CA HIS A 82 -8.82 -1.00 5.00
C HIS A 82 -7.67 -0.87 4.01
N THR A 83 -6.47 -1.16 4.47
CA THR A 83 -5.22 -0.93 3.79
C THR A 83 -4.59 -2.21 3.21
N GLN A 84 -4.95 -3.42 3.66
CA GLN A 84 -4.37 -4.65 3.11
C GLN A 84 -4.77 -4.88 1.63
N ALA A 85 -6.02 -4.57 1.26
CA ALA A 85 -6.54 -4.76 -0.09
C ALA A 85 -5.83 -3.92 -1.16
N LEU A 86 -5.30 -2.74 -0.79
CA LEU A 86 -4.51 -1.89 -1.71
C LEU A 86 -3.14 -2.52 -2.02
N GLY A 87 -2.52 -3.14 -1.01
CA GLY A 87 -1.21 -3.76 -1.14
C GLY A 87 -1.19 -4.99 -2.04
N THR A 88 -2.12 -5.91 -1.82
CA THR A 88 -2.15 -7.21 -2.50
C THR A 88 -2.55 -7.12 -3.97
N LYS A 89 -3.44 -6.19 -4.34
CA LYS A 89 -3.96 -6.06 -5.71
C LYS A 89 -2.93 -5.58 -6.74
N MET A 90 -1.88 -4.89 -6.30
CA MET A 90 -0.87 -4.31 -7.19
C MET A 90 0.48 -5.05 -7.16
N GLY A 91 0.54 -6.22 -6.52
CA GLY A 91 1.79 -6.98 -6.38
C GLY A 91 2.87 -6.24 -5.58
N LEU A 92 2.47 -5.30 -4.70
CA LEU A 92 3.39 -4.53 -3.90
C LEU A 92 4.10 -5.45 -2.90
N ARG A 93 5.43 -5.34 -2.83
CA ARG A 93 6.20 -6.01 -1.78
C ARG A 93 6.10 -5.18 -0.51
N ILE A 94 5.49 -5.77 0.51
CA ILE A 94 5.33 -5.14 1.81
C ILE A 94 6.20 -5.89 2.81
N TYR A 95 7.09 -5.17 3.48
CA TYR A 95 7.88 -5.71 4.58
C TYR A 95 7.43 -5.09 5.89
N SER A 96 7.20 -5.97 6.87
CA SER A 96 7.09 -5.52 8.24
C SER A 96 8.47 -5.13 8.75
N ALA A 97 8.63 -3.87 9.15
CA ALA A 97 9.80 -3.34 9.82
C ALA A 97 9.68 -3.52 11.35
N LEU A 98 9.15 -4.66 11.80
CA LEU A 98 9.14 -5.04 13.22
C LEU A 98 10.58 -5.10 13.74
N VAL A 99 11.02 -4.01 14.33
CA VAL A 99 12.27 -3.96 15.09
C VAL A 99 11.96 -4.53 16.48
N SER A 100 12.11 -5.86 16.62
CA SER A 100 12.30 -6.45 17.95
C SER A 100 13.59 -5.86 18.52
N ARG A 101 13.48 -5.20 19.67
CA ARG A 101 14.64 -4.64 20.40
C ARG A 101 15.59 -5.75 20.85
#